data_AF-A0A242M9V5-F1
#
_entry.id   AF-A0A242M9V5-F1
#
_cell.length_a   1.000
_cell.length_b   1.000
_cell.length_c   1.000
_cell.angle_alpha   90.00
_cell.angle_beta   90.00
_cell.angle_gamma   90.00
#
_symmetry.space_group_name_H-M   'P 1'
#
loop_
_entity.id
_entity.type
_entity.pdbx_description
1 polymer ?
#
loop_
_entity_poly.entity_id
_entity_poly.type
_entity_poly.pdbx_seq_one_letter_code
_entity_poly.pdbx_strand_id
1 'polypeptide(L)'
;MSPHIQGFPADNSMFGSPVAHYVKANQWYYLQILLNPGSGAHNVHMPTDWQYAYGLLNNLYQASGRPEPIRNFLYVLKGAQEMDNGVGVADVQRGWTIRDSSPLDVWNGGQTGVWKGTSPATEQAVVNAFLSNWMDTTTSFNINSWQREGQANAVSGETTCFWSMRSLCAIDYVHGTVSGGTVENFPTWTWNQIPQMQADGIDKTQVNRLSTWLNTAYPSGNYLSLIK
;
A
#
# COMPACT_ATOMS: atom_id res chain seq x y z
N MET A 1 9.67 5.10 -19.62
CA MET A 1 10.55 5.43 -18.48
C MET A 1 10.09 6.74 -17.90
N SER A 2 9.78 6.77 -16.60
CA SER A 2 9.22 7.93 -15.92
C SER A 2 10.22 9.10 -15.84
N PRO A 3 9.78 10.37 -15.92
CA PRO A 3 10.68 11.54 -15.86
C PRO A 3 11.58 11.58 -14.61
N HIS A 4 11.11 11.14 -13.44
CA HIS A 4 11.95 11.17 -12.23
C HIS A 4 12.99 10.03 -12.21
N ILE A 5 12.70 8.90 -12.87
CA ILE A 5 13.67 7.80 -13.08
C ILE A 5 14.76 8.23 -14.05
N GLN A 6 14.48 9.20 -14.93
CA GLN A 6 15.46 9.79 -15.83
C GLN A 6 16.33 10.88 -15.17
N GLY A 7 16.17 11.13 -13.87
CA GLY A 7 17.07 12.02 -13.11
C GLY A 7 16.97 13.50 -13.47
N PHE A 8 15.80 13.97 -13.97
CA PHE A 8 15.61 15.40 -14.21
C PHE A 8 15.72 16.18 -12.89
N PRO A 9 16.61 17.19 -12.76
CA PRO A 9 16.79 17.92 -11.51
C PRO A 9 15.51 18.68 -11.14
N ALA A 10 15.05 18.51 -9.89
CA ALA A 10 13.86 19.21 -9.38
C ALA A 10 14.03 20.73 -9.42
N ASP A 11 15.25 21.21 -9.13
CA ASP A 11 15.63 22.62 -9.11
C ASP A 11 15.85 23.21 -10.51
N ASN A 12 16.04 22.34 -11.51
CA ASN A 12 16.15 22.69 -12.92
C ASN A 12 14.89 22.28 -13.69
N SER A 13 13.75 22.46 -13.01
CA SER A 13 12.42 22.23 -13.57
C SER A 13 12.29 23.00 -14.88
N MET A 14 12.26 22.28 -16.01
CA MET A 14 11.83 22.79 -17.33
C MET A 14 10.47 23.53 -17.26
N PHE A 15 9.73 23.37 -16.17
CA PHE A 15 8.39 23.92 -15.94
C PHE A 15 8.34 25.06 -14.91
N GLY A 16 9.50 25.55 -14.42
CA GLY A 16 9.61 26.79 -13.65
C GLY A 16 9.19 26.73 -12.17
N SER A 17 8.74 25.58 -11.65
CA SER A 17 8.56 25.35 -10.21
C SER A 17 8.54 23.85 -9.84
N PRO A 18 8.78 23.49 -8.56
CA PRO A 18 8.62 22.12 -8.05
C PRO A 18 7.19 21.58 -8.21
N VAL A 19 6.18 22.42 -7.98
CA VAL A 19 4.77 22.05 -8.18
C VAL A 19 4.51 21.70 -9.65
N ALA A 20 4.99 22.54 -10.58
CA ALA A 20 4.85 22.28 -12.00
C ALA A 20 5.57 21.00 -12.45
N HIS A 21 6.75 20.72 -11.89
CA HIS A 21 7.47 19.46 -12.12
C HIS A 21 6.61 18.25 -11.72
N TYR A 22 6.07 18.23 -10.49
CA TYR A 22 5.26 17.10 -10.04
C TYR A 22 3.94 16.98 -10.79
N VAL A 23 3.28 18.09 -11.14
CA VAL A 23 2.08 18.06 -11.99
C VAL A 23 2.39 17.41 -13.35
N LYS A 24 3.51 17.76 -13.99
CA LYS A 24 3.91 17.18 -15.28
C LYS A 24 4.31 15.71 -15.18
N ALA A 25 5.04 15.32 -14.13
CA ALA A 25 5.33 13.92 -13.86
C ALA A 25 4.03 13.12 -13.68
N ASN A 26 3.10 13.63 -12.88
CA ASN A 26 1.79 13.01 -12.68
C ASN A 26 0.98 12.91 -13.99
N GLN A 27 0.99 13.93 -14.86
CA GLN A 27 0.32 13.87 -16.17
C GLN A 27 0.82 12.70 -17.03
N TRP A 28 2.13 12.42 -17.01
CA TRP A 28 2.69 11.27 -17.70
C TRP A 28 2.14 9.94 -17.15
N TYR A 29 2.06 9.80 -15.83
CA TYR A 29 1.48 8.61 -15.19
C TYR A 29 -0.02 8.45 -15.46
N TYR A 30 -0.79 9.55 -15.48
CA TYR A 30 -2.21 9.48 -15.87
C TYR A 30 -2.40 9.04 -17.32
N LEU A 31 -1.55 9.49 -18.24
CA LEU A 31 -1.56 8.98 -19.61
C LEU A 31 -1.26 7.48 -19.65
N GLN A 32 -0.36 6.98 -18.80
CA GLN A 32 -0.15 5.54 -18.70
C GLN A 32 -1.40 4.81 -18.21
N ILE A 33 -2.23 5.38 -17.30
CA ILE A 33 -3.45 4.69 -16.81
C ILE A 33 -4.38 4.40 -17.99
N LEU A 34 -4.46 5.35 -18.92
CA LEU A 34 -5.31 5.27 -20.11
C LEU A 34 -4.73 4.37 -21.19
N LEU A 35 -3.42 4.48 -21.45
CA LEU A 35 -2.75 3.84 -22.59
C LEU A 35 -2.22 2.45 -22.28
N ASN A 36 -1.91 2.18 -21.02
CA ASN A 36 -1.27 0.95 -20.58
C ASN A 36 -1.77 0.56 -19.19
N PRO A 37 -3.01 0.05 -19.09
CA PRO A 37 -3.69 -0.17 -17.80
C PRO A 37 -3.09 -1.31 -16.97
N GLY A 38 -1.93 -1.84 -17.37
CA GLY A 38 -1.13 -2.82 -16.64
C GLY A 38 -1.06 -4.22 -17.24
N SER A 39 -1.94 -4.54 -18.19
CA SER A 39 -1.97 -5.82 -18.93
C SER A 39 -1.91 -7.10 -18.07
N GLY A 40 -2.15 -7.02 -16.75
CA GLY A 40 -2.14 -8.15 -15.82
C GLY A 40 -0.78 -8.82 -15.63
N ALA A 41 0.33 -8.22 -16.08
CA ALA A 41 1.62 -8.90 -16.09
C ALA A 41 2.43 -8.75 -14.79
N HIS A 42 2.13 -7.73 -13.97
CA HIS A 42 2.85 -7.31 -12.76
C HIS A 42 4.35 -7.66 -12.81
N ASN A 43 5.13 -6.85 -13.55
CA ASN A 43 6.59 -7.00 -13.61
C ASN A 43 7.29 -5.98 -12.72
N VAL A 44 6.83 -5.90 -11.46
CA VAL A 44 7.31 -5.03 -10.37
C VAL A 44 7.28 -3.53 -10.69
N HIS A 45 7.85 -3.08 -11.81
CA HIS A 45 7.90 -1.69 -12.28
C HIS A 45 7.82 -1.56 -13.83
N MET A 46 7.47 -2.62 -14.58
CA MET A 46 7.45 -2.58 -16.05
C MET A 46 6.15 -3.09 -16.67
N PRO A 47 5.63 -2.40 -17.70
CA PRO A 47 6.08 -1.12 -18.26
C PRO A 47 5.65 0.11 -17.42
N THR A 48 4.68 -0.06 -16.51
CA THR A 48 4.17 0.99 -15.64
C THR A 48 4.30 0.57 -14.18
N ASP A 49 4.64 1.53 -13.34
CA ASP A 49 4.91 1.33 -11.92
C ASP A 49 3.85 2.08 -11.08
N TRP A 50 2.67 1.47 -10.92
CA TRP A 50 1.58 2.09 -10.15
C TRP A 50 1.91 2.26 -8.68
N GLN A 51 2.68 1.30 -8.15
CA GLN A 51 3.11 1.23 -6.77
C GLN A 51 4.05 2.39 -6.43
N TYR A 52 4.88 2.85 -7.36
CA TYR A 52 5.71 4.03 -7.14
C TYR A 52 4.99 5.35 -7.46
N ALA A 53 3.98 5.31 -8.34
CA ALA A 53 3.30 6.51 -8.82
C ALA A 53 2.58 7.28 -7.71
N TYR A 54 2.02 6.63 -6.69
CA TYR A 54 1.35 7.33 -5.60
C TYR A 54 2.32 8.12 -4.71
N GLY A 55 3.60 7.72 -4.61
CA GLY A 55 4.66 8.50 -3.96
C GLY A 55 4.85 9.89 -4.58
N LEU A 56 4.52 10.08 -5.86
CA LEU A 56 4.53 11.39 -6.52
C LEU A 56 3.44 12.33 -6.02
N LEU A 57 2.36 11.80 -5.45
CA LEU A 57 1.33 12.61 -4.81
C LEU A 57 1.78 13.08 -3.44
N ASN A 58 2.58 12.30 -2.72
CA ASN A 58 3.23 12.76 -1.49
C ASN A 58 4.19 13.92 -1.78
N ASN A 59 5.00 13.80 -2.84
CA ASN A 59 5.88 14.89 -3.25
C ASN A 59 5.09 16.14 -3.71
N LEU A 60 3.97 15.96 -4.42
CA LEU A 60 3.07 17.06 -4.79
C LEU A 60 2.44 17.71 -3.54
N TYR A 61 2.03 16.91 -2.55
CA TYR A 61 1.51 17.43 -1.29
C TYR A 61 2.57 18.24 -0.54
N GLN A 62 3.80 17.73 -0.42
CA GLN A 62 4.90 18.48 0.20
C GLN A 62 5.18 19.82 -0.51
N ALA A 63 5.05 19.85 -1.84
CA ALA A 63 5.26 21.07 -2.62
C ALA A 63 4.07 22.05 -2.60
N SER A 64 2.84 21.57 -2.43
CA SER A 64 1.61 22.38 -2.61
C SER A 64 0.78 22.59 -1.34
N GLY A 65 1.03 21.80 -0.30
CA GLY A 65 0.21 21.74 0.92
C GLY A 65 -1.18 21.15 0.72
N ARG A 66 -1.50 20.60 -0.47
CA ARG A 66 -2.83 20.07 -0.81
C ARG A 66 -2.75 18.58 -1.14
N PRO A 67 -3.47 17.71 -0.40
CA PRO A 67 -3.54 16.31 -0.72
C PRO A 67 -4.48 16.07 -1.92
N GLU A 68 -4.34 14.90 -2.53
CA GLU A 68 -5.04 14.51 -3.76
C GLU A 68 -5.66 13.10 -3.58
N PRO A 69 -6.68 12.96 -2.71
CA PRO A 69 -7.13 11.65 -2.21
C PRO A 69 -7.66 10.72 -3.30
N ILE A 70 -8.51 11.22 -4.19
CA ILE A 70 -9.09 10.39 -5.27
C ILE A 70 -8.01 9.97 -6.28
N ARG A 71 -7.07 10.87 -6.55
CA ARG A 71 -5.92 10.59 -7.41
C ARG A 71 -5.01 9.53 -6.80
N ASN A 72 -4.80 9.58 -5.49
CA ASN A 72 -4.07 8.57 -4.73
C ASN A 72 -4.78 7.21 -4.79
N PHE A 73 -6.08 7.21 -4.50
CA PHE A 73 -6.91 6.02 -4.58
C PHE A 73 -6.84 5.34 -5.97
N LEU A 74 -6.89 6.11 -7.06
CA LEU A 74 -6.80 5.55 -8.41
C LEU A 74 -5.48 4.80 -8.65
N TYR A 75 -4.36 5.30 -8.16
CA TYR A 75 -3.07 4.61 -8.30
C TYR A 75 -3.03 3.31 -7.50
N VAL A 76 -3.48 3.34 -6.25
CA VAL A 76 -3.53 2.13 -5.40
C VAL A 76 -4.50 1.10 -5.98
N LEU A 77 -5.66 1.54 -6.48
CA LEU A 77 -6.64 0.67 -7.14
C LEU A 77 -6.05 0.00 -8.39
N LYS A 78 -5.32 0.75 -9.22
CA LYS A 78 -4.66 0.19 -10.41
C LYS A 78 -3.55 -0.80 -10.03
N GLY A 79 -2.75 -0.51 -9.01
CA GLY A 79 -1.76 -1.44 -8.48
C GLY A 79 -2.39 -2.74 -7.98
N ALA A 80 -3.49 -2.65 -7.22
CA ALA A 80 -4.25 -3.81 -6.78
C ALA A 80 -4.81 -4.63 -7.95
N GLN A 81 -5.39 -3.98 -8.98
CA GLN A 81 -5.88 -4.67 -10.18
C GLN A 81 -4.78 -5.37 -10.97
N GLU A 82 -3.56 -4.81 -11.02
CA GLU A 82 -2.43 -5.49 -11.69
C GLU A 82 -2.01 -6.77 -11.00
N MET A 83 -2.13 -6.82 -9.67
CA MET A 83 -1.78 -8.00 -8.89
C MET A 83 -2.91 -9.02 -8.79
N ASP A 84 -4.15 -8.61 -9.03
CA ASP A 84 -5.27 -9.52 -9.22
C ASP A 84 -5.22 -10.14 -10.63
N ASN A 85 -4.11 -10.80 -10.93
CA ASN A 85 -3.76 -11.36 -12.23
C ASN A 85 -3.81 -12.91 -12.26
N GLY A 86 -4.37 -13.52 -11.21
CA GLY A 86 -4.41 -14.97 -11.05
C GLY A 86 -3.11 -15.60 -10.51
N VAL A 87 -2.05 -14.81 -10.29
CA VAL A 87 -0.85 -15.26 -9.58
C VAL A 87 -1.08 -15.08 -8.07
N GLY A 88 -1.00 -16.17 -7.31
CA GLY A 88 -1.21 -16.16 -5.87
C GLY A 88 -0.06 -15.53 -5.06
N VAL A 89 -0.22 -15.56 -3.74
CA VAL A 89 0.68 -14.91 -2.75
C VAL A 89 2.04 -15.60 -2.54
N ALA A 90 2.29 -16.70 -3.26
CA ALA A 90 3.53 -17.46 -3.20
C ALA A 90 4.63 -16.88 -4.12
N ASP A 91 4.28 -15.97 -5.03
CA ASP A 91 5.20 -15.27 -5.90
C ASP A 91 5.08 -13.77 -5.65
N VAL A 92 5.85 -13.25 -4.70
CA VAL A 92 5.80 -11.82 -4.32
C VAL A 92 6.30 -10.84 -5.38
N GLN A 93 6.87 -11.34 -6.49
CA GLN A 93 7.29 -10.50 -7.60
C GLN A 93 6.15 -10.26 -8.59
N ARG A 94 5.21 -11.20 -8.71
CA ARG A 94 4.15 -11.18 -9.73
C ARG A 94 2.74 -11.29 -9.18
N GLY A 95 2.54 -11.88 -8.02
CA GLY A 95 1.23 -12.12 -7.43
C GLY A 95 0.74 -11.03 -6.48
N TRP A 96 -0.31 -11.37 -5.73
CA TRP A 96 -0.92 -10.52 -4.72
C TRP A 96 0.02 -10.28 -3.52
N THR A 97 0.29 -9.02 -3.20
CA THR A 97 1.15 -8.61 -2.07
C THR A 97 0.51 -7.51 -1.23
N ILE A 98 0.87 -7.44 0.06
CA ILE A 98 0.32 -6.44 1.01
C ILE A 98 0.94 -5.03 0.85
N ARG A 99 2.06 -4.90 0.14
CA ARG A 99 2.77 -3.64 -0.14
C ARG A 99 2.04 -2.84 -1.19
N ASP A 100 1.66 -3.55 -2.23
CA ASP A 100 1.36 -2.96 -3.51
C ASP A 100 -0.16 -2.79 -3.70
N SER A 101 -0.95 -3.34 -2.77
CA SER A 101 -2.41 -3.26 -2.71
C SER A 101 -2.89 -2.71 -1.38
N SER A 102 -1.99 -2.19 -0.53
CA SER A 102 -2.30 -1.95 0.88
C SER A 102 -3.51 -1.01 1.06
N PRO A 103 -4.50 -1.37 1.90
CA PRO A 103 -5.56 -0.43 2.28
C PRO A 103 -5.00 0.73 3.11
N LEU A 104 -3.83 0.58 3.72
CA LEU A 104 -3.16 1.65 4.46
C LEU A 104 -2.71 2.80 3.55
N ASP A 105 -2.36 2.51 2.29
CA ASP A 105 -2.00 3.56 1.31
C ASP A 105 -3.23 4.35 0.85
N VAL A 106 -4.43 3.76 0.92
CA VAL A 106 -5.70 4.44 0.63
C VAL A 106 -6.12 5.34 1.80
N TRP A 107 -6.04 4.86 3.03
CA TRP A 107 -6.48 5.62 4.21
C TRP A 107 -5.44 6.63 4.71
N ASN A 108 -4.15 6.28 4.70
CA ASN A 108 -2.99 7.02 5.22
C ASN A 108 -3.28 8.36 5.95
N GLY A 109 -3.43 8.27 7.27
CA GLY A 109 -3.64 9.43 8.16
C GLY A 109 -5.03 10.04 8.11
N GLY A 110 -5.95 9.47 7.33
CA GLY A 110 -7.36 9.84 7.24
C GLY A 110 -7.57 11.33 7.05
N GLN A 111 -8.45 11.90 7.86
CA GLN A 111 -8.79 13.33 7.86
C GLN A 111 -7.61 14.27 8.16
N THR A 112 -6.55 13.77 8.78
CA THR A 112 -5.32 14.54 9.04
C THR A 112 -4.25 14.35 7.97
N GLY A 113 -4.40 13.33 7.12
CA GLY A 113 -3.47 12.93 6.07
C GLY A 113 -4.07 13.09 4.68
N VAL A 114 -4.12 11.99 3.92
CA VAL A 114 -4.49 11.97 2.50
C VAL A 114 -5.90 12.51 2.25
N TRP A 115 -6.81 12.40 3.20
CA TRP A 115 -8.20 12.84 3.06
C TRP A 115 -8.48 14.24 3.62
N LYS A 116 -7.45 14.95 4.09
CA LYS A 116 -7.59 16.31 4.61
C LYS A 116 -8.29 17.22 3.60
N GLY A 117 -9.37 17.86 4.07
CA GLY A 117 -10.20 18.75 3.24
C GLY A 117 -11.27 18.05 2.41
N THR A 118 -11.39 16.72 2.52
CA THR A 118 -12.49 15.92 1.96
C THR A 118 -13.50 15.59 3.05
N SER A 119 -14.78 15.44 2.70
CA SER A 119 -15.79 15.07 3.70
C SER A 119 -15.50 13.70 4.32
N PRO A 120 -15.70 13.52 5.65
CA PRO A 120 -15.52 12.22 6.30
C PRO A 120 -16.36 11.11 5.66
N ALA A 121 -17.59 11.43 5.22
CA ALA A 121 -18.45 10.48 4.54
C ALA A 121 -17.86 9.96 3.23
N THR A 122 -17.18 10.82 2.47
CA THR A 122 -16.50 10.42 1.22
C THR A 122 -15.28 9.56 1.50
N GLU A 123 -14.44 9.94 2.48
CA GLU A 123 -13.31 9.12 2.92
C GLU A 123 -13.79 7.72 3.31
N GLN A 124 -14.73 7.65 4.25
CA GLN A 124 -15.26 6.39 4.78
C GLN A 124 -15.82 5.53 3.65
N ALA A 125 -16.60 6.11 2.72
CA ALA A 125 -17.15 5.36 1.59
C ALA A 125 -16.06 4.72 0.72
N VAL A 126 -15.00 5.47 0.38
CA VAL A 126 -13.93 4.96 -0.49
C VAL A 126 -13.03 3.96 0.26
N VAL A 127 -12.60 4.31 1.48
CA VAL A 127 -11.73 3.46 2.29
C VAL A 127 -12.44 2.14 2.65
N ASN A 128 -13.72 2.18 3.03
CA ASN A 128 -14.48 0.98 3.37
C ASN A 128 -14.67 0.07 2.15
N ALA A 129 -15.01 0.64 1.00
CA ALA A 129 -15.18 -0.14 -0.23
C ALA A 129 -13.87 -0.83 -0.64
N PHE A 130 -12.76 -0.09 -0.60
CA PHE A 130 -11.46 -0.66 -0.93
C PHE A 130 -11.01 -1.72 0.08
N LEU A 131 -11.10 -1.43 1.38
CA LEU A 131 -10.74 -2.36 2.45
C LEU A 131 -11.56 -3.66 2.38
N SER A 132 -12.87 -3.58 2.16
CA SER A 132 -13.71 -4.78 2.00
C SER A 132 -13.25 -5.64 0.82
N ASN A 133 -13.08 -5.03 -0.36
CA ASN A 133 -12.64 -5.75 -1.56
C ASN A 133 -11.24 -6.35 -1.37
N TRP A 134 -10.32 -5.58 -0.79
CA TRP A 134 -8.98 -6.04 -0.47
C TRP A 134 -9.00 -7.22 0.51
N MET A 135 -9.87 -7.20 1.52
CA MET A 135 -10.03 -8.31 2.46
C MET A 135 -10.61 -9.54 1.78
N ASP A 136 -11.55 -9.40 0.86
CA ASP A 136 -12.10 -10.52 0.09
C ASP A 136 -11.02 -11.23 -0.72
N THR A 137 -10.19 -10.49 -1.46
CA THR A 137 -9.07 -11.07 -2.19
C THR A 137 -8.01 -11.66 -1.25
N THR A 138 -7.56 -10.90 -0.25
CA THR A 138 -6.48 -11.31 0.67
C THR A 138 -6.84 -12.57 1.45
N THR A 139 -8.08 -12.71 1.90
CA THR A 139 -8.54 -13.86 2.69
C THR A 139 -8.97 -15.06 1.82
N SER A 140 -9.03 -14.90 0.49
CA SER A 140 -9.21 -16.03 -0.43
C SER A 140 -7.99 -16.96 -0.48
N PHE A 141 -6.80 -16.44 -0.14
CA PHE A 141 -5.56 -17.21 -0.08
C PHE A 141 -5.39 -17.91 1.27
N ASN A 142 -4.86 -19.13 1.25
CA ASN A 142 -4.51 -19.84 2.48
C ASN A 142 -3.39 -19.10 3.21
N ILE A 143 -3.51 -18.90 4.53
CA ILE A 143 -2.48 -18.16 5.28
C ILE A 143 -1.08 -18.79 5.16
N ASN A 144 -1.00 -20.11 4.99
CA ASN A 144 0.27 -20.84 4.84
C ASN A 144 0.86 -20.76 3.43
N SER A 145 0.10 -20.29 2.43
CA SER A 145 0.67 -20.05 1.08
C SER A 145 1.38 -18.71 0.97
N TRP A 146 1.16 -17.80 1.91
CA TRP A 146 1.89 -16.53 1.95
C TRP A 146 3.37 -16.79 2.20
N GLN A 147 4.22 -16.15 1.40
CA GLN A 147 5.65 -16.16 1.68
C GLN A 147 5.93 -15.47 3.01
N ARG A 148 6.88 -16.02 3.75
CA ARG A 148 7.21 -15.56 5.08
C ARG A 148 8.70 -15.56 5.30
N GLU A 149 9.20 -14.49 5.89
CA GLU A 149 10.59 -14.44 6.32
C GLU A 149 10.92 -15.48 7.39
N GLY A 150 12.14 -16.01 7.35
CA GLY A 150 12.60 -17.02 8.29
C GLY A 150 11.96 -18.41 8.10
N GLN A 151 11.19 -18.62 7.02
CA GLN A 151 10.61 -19.90 6.66
C GLN A 151 11.20 -20.43 5.34
N ALA A 152 11.07 -21.74 5.12
CA ALA A 152 11.64 -22.44 3.96
C ALA A 152 11.08 -21.97 2.60
N ASN A 153 9.96 -21.24 2.59
CA ASN A 153 9.28 -20.71 1.40
C ASN A 153 9.58 -19.22 1.11
N ALA A 154 10.55 -18.59 1.80
CA ALA A 154 10.97 -17.22 1.53
C ALA A 154 11.59 -17.06 0.13
N VAL A 155 11.40 -15.90 -0.52
CA VAL A 155 12.13 -15.57 -1.77
C VAL A 155 13.60 -15.36 -1.48
N SER A 156 14.45 -15.85 -2.39
CA SER A 156 15.88 -15.53 -2.38
C SER A 156 16.10 -14.01 -2.40
N GLY A 157 16.62 -13.46 -1.30
CA GLY A 157 16.89 -12.02 -1.15
C GLY A 157 15.93 -11.29 -0.20
N GLU A 158 14.78 -11.88 0.17
CA GLU A 158 13.95 -11.37 1.28
C GLU A 158 14.44 -11.95 2.61
N THR A 159 15.53 -11.37 3.13
CA THR A 159 16.16 -11.80 4.39
C THR A 159 15.87 -10.86 5.56
N THR A 160 15.07 -9.80 5.33
CA THR A 160 14.83 -8.72 6.29
C THR A 160 13.43 -8.16 6.16
N CYS A 161 12.75 -7.94 7.30
CA CYS A 161 11.39 -7.38 7.42
C CYS A 161 11.26 -5.93 6.91
N PHE A 162 12.22 -5.46 6.15
CA PHE A 162 12.14 -4.26 5.35
C PHE A 162 11.29 -4.49 4.09
N TRP A 163 11.48 -5.62 3.41
CA TRP A 163 10.71 -5.98 2.22
C TRP A 163 9.45 -6.79 2.53
N SER A 164 9.20 -7.17 3.80
CA SER A 164 7.96 -7.80 4.28
C SER A 164 6.71 -6.91 4.23
N MET A 165 6.75 -5.83 3.45
CA MET A 165 5.53 -5.33 2.84
C MET A 165 5.10 -6.26 1.69
N ARG A 166 5.99 -6.97 0.99
CA ARG A 166 5.59 -7.87 -0.11
C ARG A 166 5.19 -9.26 0.39
N SER A 167 5.93 -9.79 1.35
CA SER A 167 5.68 -11.04 2.09
C SER A 167 5.20 -10.79 3.53
N LEU A 168 4.94 -11.83 4.32
CA LEU A 168 4.72 -11.71 5.76
C LEU A 168 6.06 -11.70 6.52
N CYS A 169 6.14 -10.92 7.60
CA CYS A 169 7.27 -11.01 8.56
C CYS A 169 7.35 -12.40 9.21
N ALA A 170 8.41 -12.64 10.00
CA ALA A 170 8.55 -13.83 10.84
C ALA A 170 7.27 -14.17 11.62
N ILE A 171 6.96 -15.46 11.79
CA ILE A 171 5.68 -15.91 12.36
C ILE A 171 5.52 -15.51 13.83
N ASP A 172 6.64 -15.41 14.53
CA ASP A 172 6.78 -14.99 15.91
C ASP A 172 6.94 -13.47 16.07
N TYR A 173 6.77 -12.69 14.99
CA TYR A 173 6.84 -11.24 15.04
C TYR A 173 5.84 -10.67 16.07
N VAL A 174 6.33 -9.71 16.85
CA VAL A 174 5.56 -8.95 17.84
C VAL A 174 5.74 -7.47 17.53
N HIS A 175 4.66 -6.69 17.61
CA HIS A 175 4.75 -5.25 17.43
C HIS A 175 5.81 -4.63 18.37
N GLY A 176 6.65 -3.76 17.81
CA GLY A 176 7.70 -3.05 18.54
C GLY A 176 9.01 -3.83 18.73
N THR A 177 9.09 -5.09 18.29
CA THR A 177 10.37 -5.80 18.24
C THR A 177 11.09 -5.53 16.92
N VAL A 178 12.42 -5.46 16.98
CA VAL A 178 13.25 -5.37 15.78
C VAL A 178 13.25 -6.73 15.11
N SER A 179 12.84 -6.78 13.84
CA SER A 179 12.99 -7.94 12.98
C SER A 179 13.60 -7.50 11.66
N GLY A 180 14.60 -8.21 11.15
CA GLY A 180 15.28 -7.82 9.91
C GLY A 180 15.88 -6.40 9.91
N GLY A 181 16.23 -5.85 11.08
CA GLY A 181 16.91 -4.56 11.20
C GLY A 181 16.03 -3.31 11.14
N THR A 182 14.70 -3.44 11.06
CA THR A 182 13.76 -2.30 11.13
C THR A 182 12.59 -2.59 12.06
N VAL A 183 12.01 -1.52 12.62
CA VAL A 183 10.74 -1.55 13.36
C VAL A 183 9.55 -1.17 12.45
N GLU A 184 9.81 -0.51 11.33
CA GLU A 184 8.80 -0.01 10.40
C GLU A 184 8.52 -1.04 9.30
N ASN A 185 7.50 -1.87 9.52
CA ASN A 185 7.04 -2.88 8.58
C ASN A 185 5.50 -2.94 8.57
N PHE A 186 4.92 -3.69 7.62
CA PHE A 186 3.48 -3.81 7.48
C PHE A 186 2.75 -4.20 8.79
N PRO A 187 3.16 -5.23 9.55
CA PRO A 187 2.51 -5.52 10.83
C PRO A 187 2.60 -4.36 11.82
N THR A 188 3.75 -3.74 12.04
CA THR A 188 3.85 -2.55 12.91
C THR A 188 2.91 -1.44 12.48
N TRP A 189 2.84 -1.16 11.18
CA TRP A 189 1.98 -0.11 10.65
C TRP A 189 0.52 -0.44 10.90
N THR A 190 0.06 -1.64 10.52
CA THR A 190 -1.34 -2.03 10.76
C THR A 190 -1.71 -1.95 12.25
N TRP A 191 -0.83 -2.40 13.15
CA TRP A 191 -1.04 -2.28 14.60
C TRP A 191 -1.29 -0.83 15.04
N ASN A 192 -0.47 0.11 14.57
CA ASN A 192 -0.57 1.52 14.93
C ASN A 192 -1.76 2.23 14.26
N GLN A 193 -2.14 1.81 13.05
CA GLN A 193 -3.17 2.49 12.25
C GLN A 193 -4.59 1.98 12.54
N ILE A 194 -4.78 0.72 12.93
CA ILE A 194 -6.11 0.16 13.23
C ILE A 194 -6.90 1.02 14.24
N PRO A 195 -6.35 1.43 15.40
CA PRO A 195 -7.07 2.28 16.34
C PRO A 195 -7.46 3.65 15.77
N GLN A 196 -6.65 4.20 14.87
CA GLN A 196 -6.89 5.48 14.21
C GLN A 196 -7.98 5.34 13.15
N MET A 197 -7.93 4.31 12.31
CA MET A 197 -8.99 3.97 11.36
C MET A 197 -10.35 3.82 12.06
N GLN A 198 -10.38 3.14 13.22
CA GLN A 198 -11.60 3.02 14.03
C GLN A 198 -12.09 4.37 14.55
N ALA A 199 -11.18 5.26 14.95
CA ALA A 199 -11.52 6.61 15.43
C ALA A 199 -12.06 7.50 14.28
N ASP A 200 -11.56 7.32 13.06
CA ASP A 200 -12.01 8.00 11.85
C ASP A 200 -13.36 7.45 11.31
N GLY A 201 -13.91 6.41 11.94
CA GLY A 201 -15.21 5.84 11.57
C GLY A 201 -15.14 4.90 10.37
N ILE A 202 -13.98 4.34 10.05
CA ILE A 202 -13.84 3.24 9.10
C ILE A 202 -14.62 2.02 9.63
N ASP A 203 -15.23 1.26 8.72
CA ASP A 203 -16.14 0.15 9.03
C ASP A 203 -15.52 -0.85 10.01
N LYS A 204 -16.11 -0.92 11.20
CA LYS A 204 -15.66 -1.80 12.29
C LYS A 204 -15.64 -3.26 11.89
N THR A 205 -16.59 -3.73 11.07
CA THR A 205 -16.63 -5.11 10.62
C THR A 205 -15.39 -5.42 9.79
N GLN A 206 -15.01 -4.54 8.86
CA GLN A 206 -13.83 -4.77 8.03
C GLN A 206 -12.52 -4.59 8.79
N VAL A 207 -12.44 -3.60 9.69
CA VAL A 207 -11.25 -3.41 10.53
C VAL A 207 -11.07 -4.58 11.51
N ASN A 208 -12.14 -5.11 12.10
CA ASN A 208 -12.06 -6.29 12.96
C ASN A 208 -11.69 -7.56 12.16
N ARG A 209 -12.14 -7.67 10.90
CA ARG A 209 -11.71 -8.75 9.98
C ARG A 209 -10.22 -8.65 9.67
N LEU A 210 -9.69 -7.44 9.46
CA LEU A 210 -8.26 -7.20 9.30
C LEU A 210 -7.47 -7.60 10.55
N SER A 211 -7.88 -7.17 11.75
CA SER A 211 -7.26 -7.57 13.02
C SER A 211 -7.25 -9.09 13.21
N THR A 212 -8.35 -9.77 12.85
CA THR A 212 -8.47 -11.23 12.95
C THR A 212 -7.49 -11.93 12.01
N TRP A 213 -7.44 -11.49 10.74
CA TRP A 213 -6.50 -12.03 9.76
C TRP A 213 -5.04 -11.81 10.18
N LEU A 214 -4.71 -10.61 10.67
CA LEU A 214 -3.39 -10.28 11.21
C LEU A 214 -3.03 -11.14 12.43
N ASN A 215 -4.00 -11.48 13.29
CA ASN A 215 -3.74 -12.38 14.40
C ASN A 215 -3.46 -13.82 13.95
N THR A 216 -4.08 -14.27 12.85
CA THR A 216 -3.72 -15.55 12.22
C THR A 216 -2.35 -15.47 11.56
N ALA A 217 -2.04 -14.36 10.89
CA ALA A 217 -0.75 -14.12 10.25
C ALA A 217 0.41 -13.98 11.25
N TYR A 218 0.15 -13.42 12.43
CA TYR A 218 1.12 -13.15 13.49
C TYR A 218 0.54 -13.53 14.86
N PRO A 219 0.51 -14.83 15.22
CA PRO A 219 -0.12 -15.29 16.47
C PRO A 219 0.47 -14.65 17.73
N SER A 220 1.76 -14.33 17.73
CA SER A 220 2.45 -13.65 18.84
C SER A 220 2.13 -12.15 18.93
N GLY A 221 1.52 -11.57 17.89
CA GLY A 221 1.28 -10.14 17.75
C GLY A 221 0.09 -9.59 18.55
N ASN A 222 -0.79 -10.44 19.11
CA ASN A 222 -1.95 -10.05 19.93
C ASN A 222 -2.95 -9.06 19.26
N TYR A 223 -3.17 -9.19 17.94
CA TYR A 223 -4.05 -8.29 17.18
C TYR A 223 -5.52 -8.36 17.62
N LEU A 224 -5.95 -9.45 18.25
CA LEU A 224 -7.30 -9.55 18.81
C LEU A 224 -7.58 -8.49 19.88
N SER A 225 -6.55 -7.97 20.55
CA SER A 225 -6.71 -6.88 21.52
C SER A 225 -7.16 -5.55 20.90
N LEU A 226 -7.06 -5.40 19.57
CA LEU A 226 -7.47 -4.21 18.82
C LEU A 226 -8.95 -4.24 18.38
N ILE A 227 -9.64 -5.36 18.56
CA ILE A 227 -11.06 -5.51 18.19
C ILE A 227 -11.93 -4.68 19.15
N LYS A 228 -12.86 -3.91 18.59
CA LYS A 228 -13.82 -3.07 19.32
C LYS A 228 -15.25 -3.25 18.82
#